data_AF-A0A8C5SUV3-F1
#
_entry.id   AF-A0A8C5SUV3-F1
#
_cell.length_a   1.000
_cell.length_b   1.000
_cell.length_c   1.000
_cell.angle_alpha   90.00
_cell.angle_beta   90.00
_cell.angle_gamma   90.00
#
_symmetry.space_group_name_H-M   'P 1'
#
loop_
_entity.id
_entity.type
_entity.pdbx_description
1 polymer ?
#
loop_
_entity_poly.entity_id
_entity_poly.type
_entity_poly.pdbx_seq_one_letter_code
_entity_poly.pdbx_strand_id
1 'polypeptide(L)'
;MKFVSSHFSLVPDFLPLTLLFLPILAHKHKKQDVLQPCDTEYPVFVYEPAIKEANGLIECGACQKMFLAQQVMNSNLVLLVTDATCDCSIFPSFAFLNSCVHNSSVKCDRMRSQKLRRRPDTCHAFHPEENAQDCGGAAAISASSILLLFLLATEAFFLR
;
A
#
# COMPACT_ATOMS: atom_id res chain seq x y z
N MET A 1 1.45 -17.04 -10.20
CA MET A 1 0.07 -17.51 -9.96
C MET A 1 0.15 -18.77 -9.10
N LYS A 2 -0.23 -18.72 -7.82
CA LYS A 2 -0.29 -19.91 -6.97
C LYS A 2 -1.76 -20.26 -6.74
N PHE A 3 -2.18 -21.36 -7.36
CA PHE A 3 -3.43 -22.04 -7.06
C PHE A 3 -3.28 -22.78 -5.72
N VAL A 4 -4.27 -22.69 -4.84
CA VAL A 4 -4.39 -23.59 -3.69
C VAL A 4 -5.75 -24.28 -3.80
N SER A 5 -5.67 -25.57 -4.04
CA SER A 5 -6.74 -26.55 -4.13
C SER A 5 -7.47 -26.68 -2.79
N SER A 6 -8.79 -26.49 -2.77
CA SER A 6 -9.63 -26.88 -1.63
C SER A 6 -10.24 -28.25 -1.91
N HIS A 7 -9.81 -29.24 -1.14
CA HIS A 7 -10.36 -30.59 -1.14
C HIS A 7 -11.76 -30.53 -0.51
N PHE A 8 -12.80 -30.81 -1.31
CA PHE A 8 -14.18 -30.95 -0.86
C PHE A 8 -14.38 -32.40 -0.40
N SER A 9 -14.56 -32.63 0.90
CA SER A 9 -15.04 -33.91 1.41
C SER A 9 -16.50 -33.77 1.84
N LEU A 10 -17.40 -34.25 0.97
CA LEU A 10 -18.76 -34.72 1.25
C LEU A 10 -18.63 -35.95 2.17
N VAL A 11 -19.41 -36.28 3.21
CA VAL A 11 -20.86 -36.54 3.43
C VAL A 11 -20.99 -36.90 4.96
N PRO A 12 -22.07 -37.50 5.53
CA PRO A 12 -23.51 -37.22 5.57
C PRO A 12 -24.07 -37.00 7.02
N ASP A 13 -25.32 -36.54 7.09
CA ASP A 13 -26.41 -36.94 8.01
C ASP A 13 -26.17 -36.99 9.53
N PHE A 14 -26.90 -36.16 10.29
CA PHE A 14 -28.10 -36.56 11.06
C PHE A 14 -28.57 -35.36 11.90
N LEU A 15 -29.80 -34.92 11.67
CA LEU A 15 -30.58 -34.09 12.61
C LEU A 15 -30.90 -34.94 13.87
N PRO A 16 -31.07 -34.37 15.08
CA PRO A 16 -32.18 -33.45 15.30
C PRO A 16 -31.93 -32.29 16.29
N LEU A 17 -32.85 -31.33 16.19
CA LEU A 17 -33.21 -30.24 17.08
C LEU A 17 -32.68 -30.34 18.52
N THR A 18 -31.82 -29.41 18.90
CA THR A 18 -31.88 -28.55 20.11
C THR A 18 -30.53 -27.84 20.26
N LEU A 19 -30.55 -26.63 20.84
CA LEU A 19 -29.42 -25.73 21.15
C LEU A 19 -29.16 -24.61 20.14
N LEU A 20 -30.03 -23.60 20.19
CA LEU A 20 -29.81 -22.24 19.66
C LEU A 20 -28.73 -21.44 20.42
N PHE A 21 -27.65 -22.05 20.90
CA PHE A 21 -26.51 -21.31 21.47
C PHE A 21 -25.19 -22.03 21.20
N LEU A 22 -24.66 -21.87 19.99
CA LEU A 22 -23.22 -22.02 19.73
C LEU A 22 -22.59 -20.62 19.81
N PRO A 23 -21.59 -20.38 20.67
CA PRO A 23 -20.84 -19.15 20.61
C PRO A 23 -20.10 -19.16 19.28
N ILE A 24 -20.32 -18.12 18.47
CA ILE A 24 -19.54 -17.89 17.27
C ILE A 24 -18.08 -17.80 17.74
N LEU A 25 -17.30 -18.85 17.49
CA LEU A 25 -15.87 -18.84 17.75
C LEU A 25 -15.28 -17.80 16.80
N ALA A 26 -15.10 -16.58 17.29
CA ALA A 26 -14.51 -15.49 16.53
C ALA A 26 -13.11 -15.93 16.12
N HIS A 27 -12.94 -16.29 14.84
CA HIS A 27 -11.63 -16.51 14.25
C HIS A 27 -10.85 -15.20 14.35
N LYS A 28 -9.98 -15.12 15.36
CA LYS A 28 -9.07 -14.01 15.56
C LYS A 28 -8.02 -14.07 14.44
N HIS A 29 -8.35 -13.51 13.29
CA HIS A 29 -7.37 -13.27 12.23
C HIS A 29 -6.25 -12.41 12.83
N LYS A 30 -5.05 -12.98 12.90
CA LYS A 30 -3.84 -12.24 13.24
C LYS A 30 -3.73 -11.10 12.23
N LYS A 31 -3.92 -9.87 12.71
CA LYS A 31 -3.85 -8.64 11.92
C LYS A 31 -2.42 -8.56 11.37
N GLN A 32 -2.24 -9.03 10.15
CA GLN A 32 -1.01 -8.82 9.41
C GLN A 32 -0.92 -7.32 9.17
N ASP A 33 0.21 -6.72 9.57
CA ASP A 33 0.37 -5.27 9.49
C ASP A 33 0.23 -4.86 8.02
N VAL A 34 -0.74 -4.00 7.74
CA VAL A 34 -1.10 -3.64 6.37
C VAL A 34 -0.11 -2.60 5.91
N LEU A 35 0.89 -3.03 5.14
CA LEU A 35 1.82 -2.12 4.48
C LEU A 35 1.03 -1.21 3.53
N GLN A 36 1.24 0.10 3.67
CA GLN A 36 0.65 1.10 2.79
C GLN A 36 1.65 1.50 1.70
N PRO A 37 1.20 1.75 0.45
CA PRO A 37 2.07 2.24 -0.60
C PRO A 37 2.57 3.66 -0.26
N CYS A 38 3.85 3.92 -0.49
CA CYS A 38 4.46 5.23 -0.30
C CYS A 38 5.46 5.52 -1.43
N ASP A 39 5.70 6.81 -1.67
CA ASP A 39 6.73 7.24 -2.60
C ASP A 39 8.10 7.12 -1.91
N THR A 40 9.09 6.61 -2.64
CA THR A 40 10.46 6.42 -2.16
C THR A 40 11.42 7.17 -3.07
N GLU A 41 12.24 8.03 -2.48
CA GLU A 41 13.30 8.75 -3.19
C GLU A 41 14.64 8.07 -2.95
N TYR A 42 15.37 7.80 -4.03
CA TYR A 42 16.70 7.20 -3.97
C TYR A 42 17.70 8.16 -4.61
N PRO A 43 18.58 8.81 -3.82
CA PRO A 43 19.62 9.65 -4.39
C PRO A 43 20.60 8.78 -5.18
N VAL A 44 20.93 9.20 -6.40
CA VAL A 44 21.92 8.54 -7.26
C VAL A 44 23.11 9.48 -7.43
N PHE A 45 24.31 8.95 -7.22
CA PHE A 45 25.56 9.68 -7.39
C PHE A 45 26.27 9.19 -8.65
N VAL A 46 26.71 10.14 -9.48
CA VAL A 46 27.47 9.88 -10.70
C VAL A 46 28.75 10.68 -10.64
N TYR A 47 29.87 10.05 -10.98
CA TYR A 47 31.17 10.72 -11.07
C TYR A 47 31.26 11.58 -12.33
N GLU A 48 31.73 12.82 -12.18
CA GLU A 48 31.92 13.76 -13.29
C GLU A 48 33.24 13.46 -14.04
N PRO A 49 33.23 13.00 -15.31
CA PRO A 49 34.43 12.53 -16.00
C PRO A 49 35.46 13.63 -16.30
N ALA A 50 35.07 14.91 -16.26
CA ALA A 50 35.98 16.04 -16.49
C ALA A 50 37.02 16.18 -15.37
N ILE A 51 36.69 15.70 -14.17
CA ILE A 51 37.58 15.73 -13.01
C ILE A 51 38.32 14.40 -13.01
N LYS A 52 39.66 14.41 -13.09
CA LYS A 52 40.48 13.19 -13.00
C LYS A 52 41.08 13.00 -11.61
N GLU A 53 41.28 14.12 -10.93
CA GLU A 53 41.89 14.21 -9.61
C GLU A 53 41.27 15.37 -8.86
N ALA A 54 40.98 15.15 -7.59
CA ALA A 54 40.52 16.16 -6.67
C ALA A 54 41.23 15.96 -5.33
N ASN A 55 41.76 17.05 -4.77
CA ASN A 55 42.36 17.06 -3.44
C ASN A 55 41.75 18.20 -2.62
N GLY A 56 41.74 18.03 -1.30
CA GLY A 56 41.17 19.04 -0.42
C GLY A 56 41.29 18.71 1.04
N LEU A 57 40.75 19.61 1.86
CA LEU A 57 40.67 19.49 3.30
C LEU A 57 39.19 19.45 3.70
N ILE A 58 38.83 18.46 4.53
CA ILE A 58 37.51 18.33 5.12
C ILE A 58 37.61 18.80 6.57
N GLU A 59 36.81 19.79 6.94
CA GLU A 59 36.74 20.26 8.33
C GLU A 59 35.79 19.36 9.13
N CYS A 60 36.31 18.73 10.18
CA CYS A 60 35.55 17.83 11.06
C CYS A 60 35.28 18.49 12.43
N GLY A 61 35.23 19.83 12.46
CA GLY A 61 35.07 20.63 13.68
C GLY A 61 36.41 21.00 14.32
N ALA A 62 36.96 20.11 15.16
CA ALA A 62 38.20 20.38 15.91
C ALA A 62 39.49 20.02 15.15
N CYS A 63 39.39 19.30 14.03
CA CYS A 63 40.50 18.94 13.16
C CYS A 63 40.10 19.06 11.69
N GLN A 64 41.11 19.15 10.82
CA GLN A 64 40.94 19.07 9.37
C GLN A 64 41.58 17.78 8.86
N LYS A 65 40.96 17.17 7.85
CA LYS A 65 41.38 15.91 7.25
C LYS A 65 41.66 16.10 5.77
N MET A 66 42.88 15.82 5.33
CA MET A 66 43.20 15.85 3.90
C MET A 66 42.65 14.62 3.17
N PHE A 67 42.22 14.84 1.94
CA PHE A 67 41.86 13.77 1.02
C PHE A 67 42.44 14.00 -0.38
N LEU A 68 42.67 12.89 -1.07
CA LEU A 68 43.01 12.83 -2.49
C LEU A 68 42.10 11.78 -3.13
N ALA A 69 41.35 12.18 -4.14
CA ALA A 69 40.47 11.33 -4.93
C ALA A 69 40.97 11.29 -6.38
N GLN A 70 41.26 10.10 -6.89
CA GLN A 70 41.78 9.90 -8.25
C GLN A 70 40.97 8.85 -8.99
N GLN A 71 40.64 9.12 -10.26
CA GLN A 71 40.00 8.12 -11.11
C GLN A 71 40.99 7.03 -11.52
N VAL A 72 40.57 5.77 -11.43
CA VAL A 72 41.36 4.65 -11.97
C VAL A 72 41.09 4.53 -13.47
N MET A 73 42.14 4.67 -14.27
CA MET A 73 42.06 4.68 -15.73
C MET A 73 41.30 3.47 -16.28
N ASN A 74 40.47 3.71 -17.32
CA ASN A 74 39.65 2.71 -17.99
C ASN A 74 38.67 1.95 -17.07
N SER A 75 38.23 2.57 -15.98
CA SER A 75 37.25 1.99 -15.07
C SER A 75 36.30 3.06 -14.50
N ASN A 76 35.26 2.59 -13.81
CA ASN A 76 34.35 3.41 -13.02
C ASN A 76 34.78 3.52 -11.54
N LEU A 77 36.02 3.12 -11.22
CA LEU A 77 36.53 3.14 -9.85
C LEU A 77 37.23 4.47 -9.54
N VAL A 78 37.12 4.89 -8.29
CA VAL A 78 37.80 6.07 -7.73
C VAL A 78 38.61 5.62 -6.52
N LEU A 79 39.90 5.93 -6.52
CA LEU A 79 40.80 5.72 -5.39
C LEU A 79 40.69 6.93 -4.47
N LEU A 80 40.29 6.70 -3.22
CA LEU A 80 40.22 7.73 -2.18
C LEU A 80 41.31 7.46 -1.12
N VAL A 81 42.22 8.41 -0.96
CA VAL A 81 43.26 8.41 0.06
C VAL A 81 42.94 9.48 1.09
N THR A 82 42.94 9.13 2.38
CA THR A 82 42.66 10.06 3.47
C THR A 82 43.61 9.83 4.64
N ASP A 83 43.86 10.88 5.42
CA ASP A 83 44.59 10.74 6.69
C ASP A 83 43.83 9.85 7.70
N ALA A 84 44.50 9.17 8.62
CA ALA A 84 43.88 8.41 9.70
C ALA A 84 43.81 9.18 11.03
N THR A 85 44.44 10.35 11.12
CA THR A 85 44.63 11.09 12.39
C THR A 85 43.37 11.79 12.93
N CYS A 86 42.32 11.97 12.11
CA CYS A 86 41.10 12.71 12.47
C CYS A 86 39.85 11.85 12.19
N ASP A 87 39.04 11.64 13.24
CA ASP A 87 37.75 10.93 13.19
C ASP A 87 36.62 11.92 12.87
N CYS A 88 35.92 11.68 11.77
CA CYS A 88 34.89 12.56 11.23
C CYS A 88 33.49 11.94 11.33
N SER A 89 33.25 11.07 12.31
CA SER A 89 31.96 10.42 12.59
C SER A 89 30.78 11.38 12.87
N ILE A 90 31.04 12.69 12.95
CA ILE A 90 30.02 13.76 13.04
C ILE A 90 29.15 13.80 11.78
N PHE A 91 29.69 13.45 10.61
CA PHE A 91 28.88 13.38 9.41
C PHE A 91 27.92 12.20 9.54
N PRO A 92 26.59 12.44 9.51
CA PRO A 92 25.65 11.34 9.53
C PRO A 92 25.99 10.43 8.34
N SER A 93 26.16 9.13 8.61
CA SER A 93 26.11 8.14 7.53
C SER A 93 24.87 8.45 6.72
N PHE A 94 24.95 8.46 5.39
CA PHE A 94 23.77 8.54 4.52
C PHE A 94 22.89 7.32 4.77
N ALA A 95 22.16 7.35 5.88
CA ALA A 95 21.13 6.40 6.20
C ALA A 95 20.04 6.71 5.20
N PHE A 96 19.76 5.76 4.32
CA PHE A 96 18.59 5.78 3.47
C PHE A 96 17.39 6.03 4.37
N LEU A 97 16.94 7.28 4.38
CA LEU A 97 15.72 7.68 5.07
C LEU A 97 14.60 7.02 4.28
N ASN A 98 14.28 5.79 4.64
CA ASN A 98 13.05 5.09 4.23
C ASN A 98 11.84 5.76 4.92
N SER A 99 11.82 7.08 4.99
CA SER A 99 10.69 7.80 5.53
C SER A 99 9.69 7.92 4.40
N CYS A 100 8.68 7.04 4.44
CA CYS A 100 7.41 7.24 3.78
C CYS A 100 6.77 8.52 4.35
N VAL A 101 7.27 9.70 3.99
CA VAL A 101 6.70 10.99 4.40
C VAL A 101 5.55 11.28 3.45
N HIS A 102 4.32 11.13 3.94
CA HIS A 102 3.14 11.43 3.15
C HIS A 102 2.93 12.95 3.06
N ASN A 103 3.65 13.61 2.15
CA ASN A 103 3.53 15.06 1.95
C ASN A 103 2.47 15.36 0.88
N SER A 104 1.28 15.78 1.33
CA SER A 104 0.18 16.16 0.44
C SER A 104 0.49 17.33 -0.50
N SER A 105 1.49 18.17 -0.18
CA SER A 105 1.92 19.29 -1.02
C SER A 105 2.52 18.82 -2.33
N VAL A 106 3.38 17.79 -2.29
CA VAL A 106 4.07 17.25 -3.48
C VAL A 106 3.08 16.73 -4.52
N LYS A 107 1.98 16.13 -4.06
CA LYS A 107 0.88 15.68 -4.93
C LYS A 107 0.22 16.85 -5.66
N CYS A 108 -0.02 17.97 -4.98
CA CYS A 108 -0.60 19.17 -5.57
C CYS A 108 0.33 19.82 -6.61
N ASP A 109 1.62 19.92 -6.29
CA ASP A 109 2.62 20.45 -7.22
C ASP A 109 2.78 19.56 -8.46
N ARG A 110 2.69 18.23 -8.29
CA ARG A 110 2.66 17.27 -9.39
C ARG A 110 1.41 17.41 -10.25
N MET A 111 0.25 17.71 -9.67
CA MET A 111 -0.98 17.97 -10.44
C MET A 111 -0.87 19.22 -11.31
N ARG A 112 -0.21 20.27 -10.80
CA ARG A 112 0.03 21.52 -11.54
C ARG A 112 1.00 21.35 -12.71
N SER A 113 1.93 20.40 -12.61
CA SER A 113 2.99 20.15 -13.60
C SER A 113 2.72 18.94 -14.51
N GLN A 114 1.52 18.35 -14.49
CA GLN A 114 1.26 17.16 -15.29
C GLN A 114 1.44 17.45 -16.79
N LYS A 115 2.21 16.58 -17.45
CA LYS A 115 2.32 16.52 -18.91
C LYS A 115 0.92 16.50 -19.53
N LEU A 116 0.68 17.34 -20.53
CA LEU A 116 -0.58 17.38 -21.26
C LEU A 116 -0.94 15.98 -21.76
N ARG A 117 -2.00 15.38 -21.20
CA ARG A 117 -2.57 14.13 -21.70
C ARG A 117 -3.54 14.48 -22.81
N ARG A 118 -3.37 13.89 -23.99
CA ARG A 118 -4.35 14.02 -25.07
C ARG A 118 -5.63 13.28 -24.67
N ARG A 119 -6.77 13.98 -24.70
CA ARG A 119 -8.07 13.35 -24.52
C ARG A 119 -8.37 12.47 -25.75
N PRO A 120 -9.07 11.33 -25.58
CA PRO A 120 -9.64 10.63 -26.72
C PRO A 120 -10.46 11.59 -27.61
N ASP A 121 -10.38 11.40 -28.93
CA ASP A 121 -11.03 12.31 -29.89
C ASP A 121 -12.57 12.20 -29.83
N THR A 122 -13.12 11.04 -29.41
CA THR A 122 -14.56 10.83 -29.21
C THR A 122 -14.88 10.28 -27.82
N CYS A 123 -16.09 10.56 -27.33
CA CYS A 123 -16.64 10.03 -26.09
C CYS A 123 -18.06 9.51 -26.37
N HIS A 124 -18.26 8.20 -26.29
CA HIS A 124 -19.57 7.57 -26.46
C HIS A 124 -20.14 7.23 -25.08
N ALA A 125 -20.77 8.21 -24.43
CA ALA A 125 -21.26 8.08 -23.07
C ALA A 125 -22.61 7.35 -22.95
N PHE A 126 -23.34 7.23 -24.05
CA PHE A 126 -24.68 6.64 -24.08
C PHE A 126 -24.84 5.78 -25.33
N HIS A 127 -25.44 4.61 -25.17
CA HIS A 127 -25.88 3.76 -26.26
C HIS A 127 -27.40 3.88 -26.45
N PRO A 128 -27.93 3.95 -27.69
CA PRO A 128 -29.38 4.08 -27.91
C PRO A 128 -30.20 2.89 -27.39
N GLU A 129 -29.56 1.73 -27.21
CA GLU A 129 -30.18 0.52 -26.63
C GLU A 129 -30.04 0.46 -25.09
N GLU A 130 -29.37 1.43 -24.45
CA GLU A 130 -29.27 1.48 -22.99
C GLU A 130 -30.59 1.97 -22.38
N ASN A 131 -31.20 1.14 -21.52
CA ASN A 131 -32.35 1.51 -20.73
C ASN A 131 -31.92 2.03 -19.35
N ALA A 132 -31.86 3.36 -19.18
CA ALA A 132 -31.54 3.98 -17.90
C ALA A 132 -32.69 3.93 -16.87
N GLN A 133 -33.85 3.37 -17.23
CA GLN A 133 -35.01 3.24 -16.34
C GLN A 133 -34.97 1.96 -15.50
N ASP A 134 -34.13 0.99 -15.85
CA ASP A 134 -33.91 -0.21 -15.05
C ASP A 134 -33.01 0.13 -13.86
N CYS A 135 -33.57 0.84 -12.89
CA CYS A 135 -32.94 1.02 -11.59
C CYS A 135 -33.05 -0.30 -10.81
N GLY A 136 -31.91 -0.79 -10.31
CA GLY A 136 -31.88 -2.00 -9.49
C GLY A 136 -32.63 -1.77 -8.17
N GLY A 137 -33.92 -2.07 -8.15
CA GLY A 137 -34.71 -2.09 -6.92
C GLY A 137 -34.26 -3.26 -6.05
N ALA A 138 -33.86 -3.00 -4.81
CA ALA A 138 -33.72 -4.06 -3.82
C ALA A 138 -35.11 -4.64 -3.52
N ALA A 139 -35.23 -5.97 -3.45
CA ALA A 139 -36.45 -6.60 -2.98
C ALA A 139 -36.72 -6.15 -1.54
N ALA A 140 -37.74 -5.33 -1.33
CA ALA A 140 -38.25 -5.06 0.00
C ALA A 140 -38.93 -6.34 0.50
N ILE A 141 -38.35 -6.99 1.51
CA ILE A 141 -39.02 -8.06 2.24
C ILE A 141 -40.24 -7.47 2.95
N SER A 142 -41.40 -7.52 2.30
CA SER A 142 -42.66 -7.16 2.94
C SER A 142 -43.04 -8.28 3.90
N ALA A 143 -42.98 -8.01 5.20
CA ALA A 143 -43.48 -8.93 6.20
C ALA A 143 -45.00 -9.08 5.99
N SER A 144 -45.43 -10.25 5.54
CA SER A 144 -46.86 -10.55 5.36
C SER A 144 -47.57 -10.37 6.70
N SER A 145 -48.46 -9.38 6.78
CA SER A 145 -49.24 -9.06 7.97
C SER A 145 -50.03 -10.27 8.46
N ILE A 146 -50.46 -11.13 7.52
CA ILE A 146 -51.16 -12.37 7.80
C ILE A 146 -50.25 -13.35 8.57
N LEU A 147 -49.00 -13.54 8.14
CA LEU A 147 -48.06 -14.44 8.84
C LEU A 147 -47.70 -13.91 10.23
N LEU A 148 -47.59 -12.60 10.38
CA LEU A 148 -47.31 -11.97 11.67
C LEU A 148 -48.50 -12.10 12.63
N LEU A 149 -49.72 -11.96 12.13
CA LEU A 149 -50.94 -12.22 12.91
C LEU A 149 -51.10 -13.69 13.27
N PHE A 150 -50.76 -14.62 12.37
CA PHE A 150 -50.76 -16.05 12.68
C PHE A 150 -49.75 -16.40 13.78
N LEU A 151 -48.53 -15.86 13.71
CA LEU A 151 -47.53 -16.07 14.76
C LEU A 151 -47.99 -15.53 16.12
N LEU A 152 -48.58 -14.33 16.15
CA LEU A 152 -49.11 -13.76 17.39
C LEU A 152 -50.32 -14.55 17.92
N ALA A 153 -51.17 -15.08 17.04
CA ALA A 153 -52.30 -15.91 17.43
C ALA A 153 -51.88 -17.28 17.95
N THR A 154 -50.83 -17.90 17.39
CA THR A 154 -50.30 -19.16 17.92
C THR A 154 -49.70 -18.96 19.31
N GLU A 155 -48.93 -17.89 19.53
CA GLU A 155 -48.41 -17.57 20.88
C GLU A 155 -49.54 -17.35 21.88
N ALA A 156 -50.59 -16.61 21.50
CA ALA A 156 -51.74 -16.37 22.38
C ALA A 156 -52.56 -17.64 22.67
N PHE A 157 -52.58 -18.62 21.76
CA PHE A 157 -53.26 -19.89 21.96
C PHE A 157 -52.44 -20.86 22.82
N PHE A 158 -51.10 -20.81 22.74
CA PHE A 158 -50.20 -21.63 23.57
C PHE A 158 -50.01 -21.08 24.99
N LEU A 159 -50.33 -19.80 25.26
CA LEU A 159 -50.33 -19.20 26.60
C LEU A 159 -51.66 -19.35 27.37
N ARG A 160 -52.63 -20.10 26.82
CA ARG A 160 -53.91 -20.41 27.45
C ARG A 160 -54.01 -21.89 27.79
#